data_AF-D5C5C6-F1
#
_entry.id   AF-D5C5C6-F1
#
_cell.length_a   1.000
_cell.length_b   1.000
_cell.length_c   1.000
_cell.angle_alpha   90.00
_cell.angle_beta   90.00
_cell.angle_gamma   90.00
#
_symmetry.space_group_name_H-M   'P 1'
#
loop_
_entity.id
_entity.type
_entity.pdbx_description
1 polymer ?
#
loop_
_entity_poly.entity_id
_entity_poly.type
_entity_poly.pdbx_seq_one_letter_code
_entity_poly.pdbx_strand_id
1 'polypeptide(L)'
;MVHLHDHQAKGQFVAMARQLLMAGIVKPSALELAQRYDELPPAEIEWAKVKRTVNRLSIRDLTGAIIPALSAHEGRVLMAVDDMTRLTPTQQAFWLAIFNQAQVITCASEKKQGLRKLWWKMKEIPVPPLTPEASADMVRASITQQGVLIESPELYVSHVVKQSGGNPQAIDDMVNDSAKERVVDKRQIREMRHQAGVRYLDFTPVMMVAGALIIGTRYLAIGLGDTELYILAGMAAALFLSLRFFLFKGAGKAN
;
A
#
# COMPACT_ATOMS: atom_id res chain seq x y z
N MET A 1 17.41 8.28 -14.51
CA MET A 1 16.51 7.80 -13.45
C MET A 1 15.15 7.55 -14.07
N VAL A 2 14.51 6.43 -13.75
CA VAL A 2 13.20 6.03 -14.30
C VAL A 2 12.17 6.06 -13.16
N HIS A 3 11.03 6.73 -13.35
CA HIS A 3 9.96 6.89 -12.36
C HIS A 3 8.68 6.19 -12.81
N LEU A 4 8.14 5.28 -12.00
CA LEU A 4 6.97 4.49 -12.35
C LEU A 4 5.85 4.75 -11.33
N HIS A 5 4.84 5.51 -11.77
CA HIS A 5 3.66 5.87 -10.99
C HIS A 5 2.44 4.97 -11.24
N ASP A 6 2.48 4.14 -12.30
CA ASP A 6 1.32 3.35 -12.68
C ASP A 6 1.09 2.18 -11.70
N HIS A 7 -0.15 1.99 -11.29
CA HIS A 7 -0.56 0.89 -10.41
C HIS A 7 -1.02 -0.34 -11.19
N GLN A 8 -1.28 -0.20 -12.49
CA GLN A 8 -1.67 -1.30 -13.35
C GLN A 8 -0.45 -2.12 -13.77
N ALA A 9 -0.63 -3.44 -13.73
CA ALA A 9 0.43 -4.41 -13.93
C ALA A 9 1.23 -4.21 -15.22
N LYS A 10 0.51 -4.11 -16.36
CA LYS A 10 1.11 -3.84 -17.67
C LYS A 10 1.56 -2.38 -17.81
N GLY A 11 0.83 -1.47 -17.17
CA GLY A 11 1.11 -0.03 -17.19
C GLY A 11 2.52 0.30 -16.73
N GLN A 12 2.99 -0.37 -15.66
CA GLN A 12 4.37 -0.23 -15.18
C GLN A 12 5.43 -0.57 -16.24
N PHE A 13 5.28 -1.69 -16.95
CA PHE A 13 6.24 -2.10 -18.00
C PHE A 13 6.18 -1.20 -19.23
N VAL A 14 4.99 -0.71 -19.59
CA VAL A 14 4.84 0.27 -20.68
C VAL A 14 5.50 1.60 -20.30
N ALA A 15 5.26 2.09 -19.08
CA ALA A 15 5.87 3.32 -18.58
C ALA A 15 7.40 3.20 -18.51
N MET A 16 7.90 2.03 -18.12
CA MET A 16 9.32 1.70 -18.13
C MET A 16 9.89 1.71 -19.55
N ALA A 17 9.26 1.03 -20.50
CA ALA A 17 9.66 1.04 -21.91
C ALA A 17 9.69 2.47 -22.48
N ARG A 18 8.67 3.28 -22.17
CA ARG A 18 8.60 4.69 -22.58
C ARG A 18 9.80 5.48 -22.07
N GLN A 19 10.11 5.40 -20.77
CA GLN A 19 11.18 6.22 -20.21
C GLN A 19 12.56 5.74 -20.64
N LEU A 20 12.75 4.43 -20.80
CA LEU A 20 14.00 3.89 -21.33
C LEU A 20 14.18 4.22 -22.82
N LEU A 21 13.10 4.28 -23.59
CA LEU A 21 13.11 4.77 -24.97
C LEU A 21 13.51 6.24 -25.02
N MET A 22 12.87 7.09 -24.19
CA MET A 22 13.20 8.53 -24.11
C MET A 22 14.64 8.78 -23.65
N ALA A 23 15.19 7.90 -22.80
CA ALA A 23 16.58 7.95 -22.37
C ALA A 23 17.57 7.37 -23.39
N GLY A 24 17.09 6.86 -24.54
CA GLY A 24 17.93 6.23 -25.56
C GLY A 24 18.54 4.89 -25.16
N ILE A 25 18.07 4.28 -24.06
CA ILE A 25 18.56 2.99 -23.57
C ILE A 25 17.93 1.86 -24.38
N VAL A 26 16.62 1.91 -24.59
CA VAL A 26 15.89 0.93 -25.41
C VAL A 26 15.76 1.48 -26.82
N LYS A 27 16.20 0.72 -27.82
CA LYS A 27 16.02 1.07 -29.23
C LYS A 27 14.55 0.94 -29.65
N PRO A 28 14.03 1.85 -30.50
CA PRO A 28 12.66 1.76 -31.03
C PRO A 28 12.34 0.41 -31.68
N SER A 29 13.26 -0.15 -32.48
CA SER A 29 13.08 -1.47 -33.13
C SER A 29 12.89 -2.63 -32.14
N ALA A 30 13.51 -2.56 -30.96
CA ALA A 30 13.30 -3.55 -29.91
C ALA A 30 11.86 -3.54 -29.36
N LEU A 31 11.13 -2.44 -29.55
CA LEU A 31 9.71 -2.28 -29.19
C LEU A 31 8.77 -2.48 -30.39
N GLU A 32 9.22 -3.18 -31.43
CA GLU A 32 8.47 -3.43 -32.68
C GLU A 32 8.01 -2.13 -33.38
N LEU A 33 8.75 -1.03 -33.18
CA LEU A 33 8.52 0.21 -33.91
C LEU A 33 9.21 0.14 -35.28
N ALA A 34 8.68 0.90 -36.24
CA ALA A 34 9.26 0.96 -37.59
C ALA A 34 10.72 1.43 -37.55
N GLN A 35 11.59 0.85 -38.38
CA GLN A 35 13.04 1.15 -38.41
C GLN A 35 13.37 2.64 -38.56
N ARG A 36 12.53 3.42 -39.25
CA ARG A 36 12.69 4.88 -39.36
C ARG A 36 12.83 5.59 -38.01
N TYR A 37 12.31 5.01 -36.92
CA TYR A 37 12.42 5.59 -35.59
C TYR A 37 13.81 5.39 -34.97
N ASP A 38 14.57 4.38 -35.40
CA ASP A 38 15.93 4.12 -34.88
C ASP A 38 16.93 5.22 -35.30
N GLU A 39 16.67 5.87 -36.44
CA GLU A 39 17.49 6.96 -36.97
C GLU A 39 17.14 8.31 -36.33
N LEU A 40 15.99 8.40 -35.64
CA LEU A 40 15.55 9.62 -34.98
C LEU A 40 16.17 9.74 -33.58
N PRO A 41 16.55 10.95 -33.16
CA PRO A 41 16.90 11.21 -31.77
C PRO A 41 15.73 10.82 -30.85
N PRO A 42 15.99 10.15 -29.70
CA PRO A 42 14.93 9.75 -28.77
C PRO A 42 13.98 10.87 -28.34
N ALA A 43 14.48 12.10 -28.25
CA ALA A 43 13.71 13.29 -27.90
C ALA A 43 12.66 13.70 -28.96
N GLU A 44 12.87 13.33 -30.23
CA GLU A 44 11.98 13.65 -31.34
C GLU A 44 10.87 12.60 -31.54
N ILE A 45 10.98 11.44 -30.86
CA ILE A 45 9.98 10.40 -30.91
C ILE A 45 8.78 10.79 -30.05
N GLU A 46 7.75 11.35 -30.68
CA GLU A 46 6.49 11.65 -30.03
C GLU A 46 5.80 10.37 -29.52
N TRP A 47 5.64 10.27 -28.20
CA TRP A 47 4.99 9.12 -27.57
C TRP A 47 3.59 8.84 -28.15
N ALA A 48 2.82 9.87 -28.49
CA ALA A 48 1.48 9.71 -29.06
C ALA A 48 1.46 8.86 -30.35
N LYS A 49 2.52 8.93 -31.16
CA LYS A 49 2.66 8.19 -32.43
C LYS A 49 3.00 6.72 -32.23
N VAL A 50 3.71 6.38 -31.14
CA VAL A 50 4.24 5.03 -30.88
C VAL A 50 3.48 4.27 -29.78
N LYS A 51 2.73 4.98 -28.92
CA LYS A 51 2.01 4.45 -27.76
C LYS A 51 1.14 3.25 -28.09
N ARG A 52 0.41 3.29 -29.21
CA ARG A 52 -0.51 2.21 -29.60
C ARG A 52 0.23 0.90 -29.88
N THR A 53 1.39 0.96 -30.52
CA THR A 53 2.21 -0.21 -30.83
C THR A 53 2.80 -0.78 -29.54
N VAL A 54 3.42 0.05 -28.71
CA VAL A 54 4.02 -0.39 -27.44
C VAL A 54 2.96 -0.97 -26.48
N ASN A 55 1.77 -0.38 -26.44
CA ASN A 55 0.65 -0.90 -25.62
C ASN A 55 0.12 -2.26 -26.07
N ARG A 56 0.37 -2.69 -27.31
CA ARG A 56 -0.06 -4.01 -27.81
C ARG A 56 0.89 -5.12 -27.38
N LEU A 57 2.17 -4.82 -27.20
CA LEU A 57 3.18 -5.78 -26.74
C LEU A 57 2.76 -6.46 -25.44
N SER A 58 3.08 -7.75 -25.31
CA SER A 58 2.86 -8.44 -24.03
C SER A 58 3.92 -8.02 -23.00
N ILE A 59 3.69 -8.33 -21.72
CA ILE A 59 4.72 -8.08 -20.68
C ILE A 59 6.01 -8.82 -21.03
N ARG A 60 5.89 -10.04 -21.58
CA ARG A 60 7.05 -10.82 -22.01
C ARG A 60 7.85 -10.10 -23.09
N ASP A 61 7.19 -9.58 -24.12
CA ASP A 61 7.87 -8.92 -25.24
C ASP A 61 8.49 -7.59 -24.77
N LEU A 62 7.78 -6.83 -23.94
CA LEU A 62 8.33 -5.64 -23.28
C LEU A 62 9.59 -5.97 -22.48
N THR A 63 9.57 -7.02 -21.67
CA THR A 63 10.75 -7.43 -20.89
C THR A 63 11.88 -7.97 -21.77
N GLY A 64 11.54 -8.64 -22.88
CA GLY A 64 12.50 -9.08 -23.90
C GLY A 64 13.21 -7.92 -24.58
N ALA A 65 12.58 -6.76 -24.68
CA ALA A 65 13.22 -5.53 -25.16
C ALA A 65 14.02 -4.82 -24.06
N ILE A 66 13.46 -4.73 -22.85
CA ILE A 66 14.03 -3.96 -21.73
C ILE A 66 15.27 -4.63 -21.15
N ILE A 67 15.25 -5.94 -20.87
CA ILE A 67 16.34 -6.62 -20.16
C ILE A 67 17.66 -6.58 -20.95
N PRO A 68 17.70 -6.90 -22.25
CA PRO A 68 18.93 -6.80 -23.02
C PRO A 68 19.44 -5.37 -23.14
N ALA A 69 18.53 -4.39 -23.29
CA ALA A 69 18.90 -2.98 -23.34
C ALA A 69 19.55 -2.50 -22.05
N LEU A 70 19.01 -2.89 -20.88
CA LEU A 70 19.63 -2.59 -19.59
C LEU A 70 20.97 -3.29 -19.42
N SER A 71 21.09 -4.55 -19.86
CA SER A 71 22.33 -5.32 -19.76
C SER A 71 23.46 -4.79 -20.64
N ALA A 72 23.13 -4.20 -21.79
CA ALA A 72 24.08 -3.61 -22.72
C ALA A 72 24.49 -2.18 -22.35
N HIS A 73 23.77 -1.55 -21.41
CA HIS A 73 24.06 -0.19 -20.98
C HIS A 73 25.23 -0.18 -19.99
N GLU A 74 26.26 0.62 -20.27
CA GLU A 74 27.47 0.70 -19.43
C GLU A 74 27.23 1.37 -18.05
N GLY A 75 26.06 1.98 -17.85
CA GLY A 75 25.67 2.65 -16.60
C GLY A 75 24.68 1.84 -15.75
N ARG A 76 24.59 2.18 -14.46
CA ARG A 76 23.51 1.66 -13.60
C ARG A 76 22.25 2.49 -13.73
N VAL A 77 21.17 1.87 -14.17
CA VAL A 77 19.84 2.49 -14.18
C VAL A 77 19.24 2.41 -12.79
N LEU A 78 18.85 3.57 -12.24
CA LEU A 78 18.01 3.66 -11.05
C LEU A 78 16.54 3.77 -11.44
N MET A 79 15.72 2.84 -10.95
CA MET A 79 14.27 2.84 -11.09
C MET A 79 13.60 3.13 -9.74
N ALA A 80 12.79 4.18 -9.69
CA ALA A 80 11.90 4.50 -8.59
C ALA A 80 10.47 4.06 -8.95
N VAL A 81 9.89 3.17 -8.15
CA VAL A 81 8.56 2.60 -8.39
C VAL A 81 7.66 2.91 -7.21
N ASP A 82 6.64 3.72 -7.41
CA ASP A 82 5.83 4.26 -6.31
C ASP A 82 5.13 3.19 -5.49
N ASP A 83 4.57 2.16 -6.13
CA ASP A 83 3.76 1.17 -5.42
C ASP A 83 3.90 -0.23 -6.05
N MET A 84 4.45 -1.17 -5.26
CA MET A 84 4.51 -2.60 -5.59
C MET A 84 3.54 -3.46 -4.76
N THR A 85 2.65 -2.88 -3.98
CA THR A 85 1.71 -3.61 -3.10
C THR A 85 0.81 -4.57 -3.88
N ARG A 86 0.36 -4.16 -5.07
CA ARG A 86 -0.58 -4.92 -5.92
C ARG A 86 0.09 -5.89 -6.89
N LEU A 87 1.41 -6.08 -6.78
CA LEU A 87 2.16 -6.94 -7.69
C LEU A 87 1.66 -8.40 -7.62
N THR A 88 1.58 -9.05 -8.78
CA THR A 88 1.10 -10.44 -8.91
C THR A 88 2.26 -11.43 -8.95
N PRO A 89 2.07 -12.70 -8.55
CA PRO A 89 3.11 -13.72 -8.64
C PRO A 89 3.69 -13.88 -10.06
N THR A 90 2.86 -13.74 -11.10
CA THR A 90 3.29 -13.77 -12.50
C THR A 90 4.28 -12.64 -12.83
N GLN A 91 4.08 -11.45 -12.26
CA GLN A 91 4.98 -10.31 -12.47
C GLN A 91 6.29 -10.44 -11.71
N GLN A 92 6.32 -11.26 -10.66
CA GLN A 92 7.50 -11.44 -9.81
C GLN A 92 8.73 -11.84 -10.62
N ALA A 93 8.58 -12.78 -11.57
CA ALA A 93 9.68 -13.26 -12.40
C ALA A 93 10.30 -12.14 -13.24
N PHE A 94 9.47 -11.27 -13.83
CA PHE A 94 9.93 -10.15 -14.64
C PHE A 94 10.67 -9.10 -13.81
N TRP A 95 10.15 -8.78 -12.62
CA TRP A 95 10.82 -7.86 -11.70
C TRP A 95 12.14 -8.39 -11.16
N LEU A 96 12.21 -9.70 -10.87
CA LEU A 96 13.46 -10.35 -10.48
C LEU A 96 14.53 -10.26 -11.57
N ALA A 97 14.14 -10.33 -12.85
CA ALA A 97 15.06 -10.15 -13.95
C ALA A 97 15.55 -8.70 -14.04
N ILE A 98 14.67 -7.72 -13.82
CA ILE A 98 15.03 -6.29 -13.77
C ILE A 98 15.99 -6.01 -12.60
N PHE A 99 15.78 -6.60 -11.42
CA PHE A 99 16.66 -6.41 -10.26
C PHE A 99 18.11 -6.84 -10.51
N ASN A 100 18.35 -7.75 -11.46
CA ASN A 100 19.70 -8.16 -11.83
C ASN A 100 20.41 -7.13 -12.73
N GLN A 101 19.66 -6.23 -13.36
CA GLN A 101 20.17 -5.27 -14.36
C GLN A 101 20.08 -3.81 -13.89
N ALA A 102 19.17 -3.49 -12.97
CA ALA A 102 18.90 -2.14 -12.51
C ALA A 102 18.76 -2.06 -10.99
N GLN A 103 19.14 -0.92 -10.42
CA GLN A 103 18.87 -0.60 -9.02
C GLN A 103 17.41 -0.18 -8.90
N VAL A 104 16.64 -0.82 -8.02
CA VAL A 104 15.22 -0.50 -7.81
C VAL A 104 14.99 0.01 -6.40
N ILE A 105 14.27 1.12 -6.29
CA ILE A 105 13.71 1.67 -5.05
C ILE A 105 12.20 1.63 -5.21
N THR A 106 11.49 1.13 -4.20
CA THR A 106 10.02 1.04 -4.25
C THR A 106 9.39 1.19 -2.89
N CYS A 107 8.11 1.55 -2.88
CA CYS A 107 7.28 1.50 -1.68
C CYS A 107 6.24 0.38 -1.80
N ALA A 108 5.88 -0.19 -0.66
CA ALA A 108 4.77 -1.14 -0.55
C ALA A 108 4.12 -0.96 0.82
N SER A 109 2.79 -0.91 0.87
CA SER A 109 2.06 -0.83 2.14
C SER A 109 1.96 -2.19 2.84
N GLU A 110 2.04 -3.29 2.07
CA GLU A 110 2.03 -4.65 2.60
C GLU A 110 2.92 -5.59 1.77
N LYS A 111 3.63 -6.50 2.46
CA LYS A 111 4.41 -7.57 1.84
C LYS A 111 3.57 -8.83 1.71
N LYS A 112 2.96 -9.03 0.54
CA LYS A 112 2.25 -10.29 0.22
C LYS A 112 3.17 -11.50 0.32
N GLN A 113 2.73 -12.55 1.01
CA GLN A 113 3.51 -13.79 1.18
C GLN A 113 3.92 -14.43 -0.14
N GLY A 114 3.03 -14.40 -1.15
CA GLY A 114 3.31 -14.94 -2.49
C GLY A 114 4.49 -14.26 -3.22
N LEU A 115 4.94 -13.10 -2.74
CA LEU A 115 6.05 -12.35 -3.33
C LEU A 115 7.36 -12.45 -2.55
N ARG A 116 7.46 -13.38 -1.58
CA ARG A 116 8.62 -13.50 -0.67
C ARG A 116 9.99 -13.47 -1.36
N LYS A 117 10.14 -14.13 -2.52
CA LYS A 117 11.41 -14.17 -3.27
C LYS A 117 11.88 -12.79 -3.74
N LEU A 118 10.93 -11.89 -4.06
CA LEU A 118 11.21 -10.53 -4.50
C LEU A 118 11.66 -9.69 -3.31
N TRP A 119 10.90 -9.72 -2.21
CA TRP A 119 11.24 -9.00 -0.98
C TRP A 119 12.59 -9.40 -0.41
N TRP A 120 12.96 -10.68 -0.50
CA TRP A 120 14.24 -11.18 -0.01
C TRP A 120 15.47 -10.58 -0.73
N LYS A 121 15.31 -10.09 -1.96
CA LYS A 121 16.37 -9.43 -2.72
C LYS A 121 16.49 -7.93 -2.41
N MET A 122 15.56 -7.37 -1.64
CA MET A 122 15.53 -5.94 -1.35
C MET A 122 16.00 -5.68 0.08
N LYS A 123 16.64 -4.52 0.29
CA LYS A 123 16.89 -4.00 1.63
C LYS A 123 15.63 -3.28 2.10
N GLU A 124 15.04 -3.77 3.17
CA GLU A 124 13.87 -3.15 3.78
C GLU A 124 14.28 -1.95 4.63
N ILE A 125 13.53 -0.86 4.45
CA ILE A 125 13.61 0.33 5.31
C ILE A 125 12.18 0.57 5.80
N PRO A 126 11.87 0.27 7.07
CA PRO A 126 10.54 0.50 7.61
C PRO A 126 10.28 2.00 7.70
N VAL A 127 9.12 2.43 7.21
CA VAL A 127 8.64 3.82 7.33
C VAL A 127 7.44 3.81 8.27
N PRO A 128 7.64 3.93 9.59
CA PRO A 128 6.54 3.96 10.53
C PRO A 128 5.75 5.27 10.39
N PRO A 129 4.49 5.31 10.88
CA PRO A 129 3.78 6.56 11.06
C PRO A 129 4.60 7.54 11.91
N LEU A 130 4.37 8.84 11.72
CA LEU A 130 5.01 9.89 12.50
C LEU A 130 4.76 9.69 13.99
N THR A 131 5.76 10.04 14.81
CA THR A 131 5.58 10.07 16.26
C THR A 131 4.54 11.12 16.64
N PRO A 132 3.89 11.02 17.82
CA PRO A 132 2.96 12.04 18.28
C PRO A 132 3.57 13.44 18.33
N GLU A 133 4.85 13.53 18.71
CA GLU A 133 5.61 14.78 18.77
C GLU A 133 5.85 15.37 17.38
N ALA A 134 6.37 14.57 16.43
CA ALA A 134 6.58 15.02 15.05
C ALA A 134 5.25 15.35 14.33
N SER A 135 4.18 14.63 14.66
CA SER A 135 2.84 14.92 14.17
C SER A 135 2.33 16.24 14.72
N ALA A 136 2.55 16.53 16.01
CA ALA A 136 2.16 17.79 16.62
C ALA A 136 2.92 18.98 16.00
N ASP A 137 4.22 18.81 15.73
CA ASP A 137 5.03 19.84 15.08
C ASP A 137 4.59 20.09 13.64
N MET A 138 4.25 19.03 12.90
CA MET A 138 3.68 19.15 11.57
C MET A 138 2.34 19.89 11.60
N VAL A 139 1.43 19.56 12.52
CA VAL A 139 0.14 20.25 12.67
C VAL A 139 0.36 21.73 12.99
N ARG A 140 1.25 22.06 13.94
CA ARG A 140 1.58 23.46 14.30
C ARG A 140 2.12 24.23 13.10
N ALA A 141 3.05 23.64 12.36
CA ALA A 141 3.61 24.24 11.15
C ALA A 141 2.53 24.50 10.09
N SER A 142 1.64 23.54 9.85
CA SER A 142 0.52 23.69 8.91
C SER A 142 -0.47 24.78 9.35
N ILE A 143 -0.81 24.87 10.64
CA ILE A 143 -1.67 25.94 11.18
C ILE A 143 -1.04 27.32 10.92
N THR A 144 0.26 27.47 11.22
CA THR A 144 0.98 28.74 11.00
C THR A 144 1.01 29.12 9.52
N GLN A 145 1.24 28.15 8.64
CA GLN A 145 1.31 28.39 7.20
C GLN A 145 -0.04 28.79 6.61
N GLN A 146 -1.14 28.22 7.11
CA GLN A 146 -2.49 28.45 6.58
C GLN A 146 -3.24 29.60 7.26
N GLY A 147 -2.77 30.08 8.41
CA GLY A 147 -3.36 31.22 9.11
C GLY A 147 -4.73 30.94 9.73
N VAL A 148 -5.01 29.67 10.07
CA VAL A 148 -6.31 29.26 10.64
C VAL A 148 -6.45 29.79 12.07
N LEU A 149 -7.56 30.47 12.35
CA LEU A 149 -7.90 30.94 13.70
C LEU A 149 -8.59 29.81 14.48
N ILE A 150 -7.89 29.30 15.49
CA ILE A 150 -8.33 28.16 16.30
C ILE A 150 -8.53 28.62 17.73
N GLU A 151 -9.72 28.41 18.28
CA GLU A 151 -10.05 28.85 19.65
C GLU A 151 -9.24 28.14 20.74
N SER A 152 -8.88 26.88 20.51
CA SER A 152 -8.12 26.05 21.46
C SER A 152 -7.03 25.27 20.72
N PRO A 153 -5.88 25.90 20.43
CA PRO A 153 -4.83 25.30 19.61
C PRO A 153 -4.31 23.97 20.15
N GLU A 154 -4.10 23.85 21.46
CA GLU A 154 -3.60 22.60 22.06
C GLU A 154 -4.61 21.45 21.94
N LEU A 155 -5.90 21.75 22.09
CA LEU A 155 -6.98 20.78 22.00
C LEU A 155 -7.16 20.30 20.55
N TYR A 156 -7.03 21.23 19.59
CA TYR A 156 -7.02 20.93 18.17
C TYR A 156 -5.81 20.07 17.77
N VAL A 157 -4.59 20.45 18.15
CA VAL A 157 -3.37 19.69 17.85
C VAL A 157 -3.48 18.26 18.41
N SER A 158 -3.85 18.13 19.68
CA SER A 158 -4.02 16.82 20.32
C SER A 158 -5.05 15.96 19.61
N HIS A 159 -6.13 16.57 19.12
CA HIS A 159 -7.18 15.88 18.39
C HIS A 159 -6.71 15.42 17.01
N VAL A 160 -6.07 16.28 16.21
CA VAL A 160 -5.55 15.93 14.88
C VAL A 160 -4.47 14.86 14.97
N VAL A 161 -3.54 14.96 15.92
CA VAL A 161 -2.52 13.92 16.16
C VAL A 161 -3.17 12.56 16.47
N LYS A 162 -4.23 12.55 17.30
CA LYS A 162 -4.95 11.32 17.65
C LYS A 162 -5.69 10.73 16.45
N GLN A 163 -6.39 11.55 15.66
CA GLN A 163 -7.23 11.08 14.55
C GLN A 163 -6.42 10.69 13.30
N SER A 164 -5.31 11.38 13.04
CA SER A 164 -4.43 11.08 11.90
C SER A 164 -3.62 9.81 12.09
N GLY A 165 -3.40 9.39 13.35
CA GLY A 165 -2.59 8.21 13.66
C GLY A 165 -1.13 8.32 13.19
N GLY A 166 -0.63 9.55 13.02
CA GLY A 166 0.72 9.81 12.49
C GLY A 166 0.84 9.72 10.96
N ASN A 167 -0.27 9.67 10.22
CA ASN A 167 -0.25 9.76 8.75
C ASN A 167 -0.14 11.23 8.31
N PRO A 168 0.95 11.64 7.62
CA PRO A 168 1.14 13.02 7.17
C PRO A 168 0.03 13.52 6.24
N GLN A 169 -0.47 12.69 5.33
CA GLN A 169 -1.55 13.07 4.41
C GLN A 169 -2.84 13.36 5.18
N ALA A 170 -3.18 12.51 6.14
CA ALA A 170 -4.36 12.71 6.98
C ALA A 170 -4.24 13.96 7.85
N ILE A 171 -3.03 14.31 8.31
CA ILE A 171 -2.79 15.57 9.01
C ILE A 171 -3.10 16.75 8.09
N ASP A 172 -2.54 16.75 6.88
CA ASP A 172 -2.75 17.84 5.92
C ASP A 172 -4.22 17.98 5.52
N ASP A 173 -4.90 16.86 5.21
CA ASP A 173 -6.32 16.83 4.86
C ASP A 173 -7.19 17.40 6.00
N MET A 174 -6.94 16.99 7.25
CA MET A 174 -7.67 17.50 8.42
C MET A 174 -7.44 19.00 8.65
N VAL A 175 -6.22 19.49 8.44
CA VAL A 175 -5.91 20.92 8.60
C VAL A 175 -6.52 21.74 7.47
N ASN A 176 -6.41 21.27 6.22
CA ASN A 176 -7.02 21.89 5.05
C ASN A 176 -8.55 21.96 5.16
N ASP A 177 -9.20 20.91 5.66
CA ASP A 177 -10.65 20.92 5.90
C ASP A 177 -11.04 21.95 6.95
N SER A 178 -10.22 22.10 8.00
CA SER A 178 -10.44 23.11 9.05
C SER A 178 -10.18 24.54 8.57
N ALA A 179 -9.25 24.73 7.62
CA ALA A 179 -8.94 26.04 7.04
C ALA A 179 -10.06 26.61 6.15
N LYS A 180 -10.99 25.76 5.67
CA LYS A 180 -12.19 26.22 4.96
C LYS A 180 -13.15 26.98 5.88
N GLU A 181 -13.04 26.76 7.19
CA GLU A 181 -13.83 27.44 8.21
C GLU A 181 -13.07 28.67 8.74
N ARG A 182 -13.78 29.78 8.94
CA ARG A 182 -13.16 31.06 9.35
C ARG A 182 -12.71 31.07 10.82
N VAL A 183 -13.36 30.25 11.66
CA VAL A 183 -13.02 30.00 13.08
C VAL A 183 -13.41 28.56 13.40
N VAL A 184 -12.47 27.80 13.99
CA VAL A 184 -12.71 26.41 14.40
C VAL A 184 -13.05 26.36 15.90
N ASP A 185 -14.32 26.07 16.22
CA ASP A 185 -14.84 25.92 17.59
C ASP A 185 -14.69 24.47 18.10
N LYS A 186 -14.62 24.29 19.42
CA LYS A 186 -14.50 23.01 20.15
C LYS A 186 -15.51 21.94 19.70
N ARG A 187 -16.71 22.32 19.28
CA ARG A 187 -17.71 21.38 18.76
C ARG A 187 -17.27 20.76 17.44
N GLN A 188 -16.78 21.58 16.51
CA GLN A 188 -16.27 21.13 15.21
C GLN A 188 -15.03 20.25 15.37
N ILE A 189 -14.13 20.61 16.31
CA ILE A 189 -12.97 19.79 16.66
C ILE A 189 -13.39 18.36 17.01
N ARG A 190 -14.48 18.18 17.77
CA ARG A 190 -14.97 16.84 18.18
C ARG A 190 -15.68 16.07 17.06
N GLU A 191 -16.23 16.76 16.08
CA GLU A 191 -16.96 16.18 14.96
C GLU A 191 -16.02 15.72 13.83
N MET A 192 -14.81 16.28 13.73
CA MET A 192 -13.78 15.82 12.80
C MET A 192 -13.40 14.36 13.07
N ARG A 193 -13.61 13.48 12.09
CA ARG A 193 -13.20 12.08 12.17
C ARG A 193 -12.49 11.70 10.89
N HIS A 194 -11.31 11.10 11.02
CA HIS A 194 -10.58 10.53 9.90
C HIS A 194 -10.34 9.04 10.15
N GLN A 195 -10.63 8.20 9.15
CA GLN A 195 -10.52 6.73 9.30
C GLN A 195 -9.06 6.24 9.39
N ALA A 196 -8.09 7.12 9.12
CA ALA A 196 -6.66 6.80 9.11
C ALA A 196 -6.09 6.39 10.48
N GLY A 197 -6.68 6.87 11.59
CA GLY A 197 -6.22 6.57 12.95
C GLY A 197 -6.80 5.28 13.56
N VAL A 198 -7.67 4.55 12.86
CA VAL A 198 -8.31 3.36 13.41
C VAL A 198 -7.32 2.20 13.43
N ARG A 199 -6.72 1.93 14.60
CA ARG A 199 -5.98 0.69 14.84
C ARG A 199 -6.98 -0.46 14.94
N TYR A 200 -7.05 -1.29 13.90
CA TYR A 200 -7.76 -2.57 13.96
C TYR A 200 -7.05 -3.48 14.97
N LEU A 201 -7.72 -3.76 16.09
CA LEU A 201 -7.32 -4.82 17.01
C LEU A 201 -7.81 -6.16 16.45
N ASP A 202 -6.89 -7.03 16.06
CA ASP A 202 -7.25 -8.37 15.61
C ASP A 202 -7.64 -9.26 16.80
N PHE A 203 -8.93 -9.54 16.94
CA PHE A 203 -9.48 -10.42 17.99
C PHE A 203 -9.45 -11.91 17.62
N THR A 204 -8.94 -12.27 16.44
CA THR A 204 -8.88 -13.67 15.96
C THR A 204 -8.18 -14.61 16.94
N PRO A 205 -7.01 -14.26 17.53
CA PRO A 205 -6.33 -15.14 18.49
C PRO A 205 -7.15 -15.39 19.76
N VAL A 206 -7.81 -14.35 20.29
CA VAL A 206 -8.65 -14.44 21.49
C VAL A 206 -9.83 -15.38 21.24
N MET A 207 -10.47 -15.26 20.07
CA MET A 207 -11.57 -16.13 19.67
C MET A 207 -11.11 -17.59 19.49
N MET A 208 -9.92 -17.83 18.92
CA MET A 208 -9.38 -19.19 18.80
C MET A 208 -9.18 -19.84 20.17
N VAL A 209 -8.61 -19.12 21.14
CA VAL A 209 -8.40 -19.63 22.51
C VAL A 209 -9.73 -19.90 23.20
N ALA A 210 -10.68 -18.97 23.13
CA ALA A 210 -12.00 -19.15 23.71
C ALA A 210 -12.73 -20.38 23.14
N GLY A 211 -12.69 -20.56 21.81
CA GLY A 211 -13.26 -21.74 21.15
C GLY A 211 -12.58 -23.05 21.58
N ALA A 212 -11.26 -23.06 21.69
CA ALA A 212 -10.51 -24.24 22.15
C ALA A 212 -10.86 -24.62 23.59
N LEU A 213 -11.02 -23.64 24.48
CA LEU A 213 -11.43 -23.88 25.87
C LEU A 213 -12.83 -24.50 25.95
N ILE A 214 -13.80 -23.96 25.19
CA ILE A 214 -15.16 -24.50 25.17
C ILE A 214 -15.18 -25.97 24.71
N ILE A 215 -14.41 -26.30 23.67
CA ILE A 215 -14.27 -27.68 23.18
C ILE A 215 -13.58 -28.55 24.24
N GLY A 216 -12.50 -28.05 24.86
CA GLY A 216 -11.79 -28.74 25.93
C GLY A 216 -12.69 -29.10 27.11
N THR A 217 -13.54 -28.17 27.56
CA THR A 217 -14.52 -28.40 28.63
C THR A 217 -15.48 -29.55 28.29
N ARG A 218 -15.88 -29.72 27.02
CA ARG A 218 -16.72 -30.86 26.62
C ARG A 218 -16.01 -32.20 26.82
N TYR A 219 -14.72 -32.28 26.49
CA TYR A 219 -13.94 -33.50 26.69
C TYR A 219 -13.71 -33.80 28.18
N LEU A 220 -13.46 -32.76 28.98
CA LEU A 220 -13.35 -32.91 30.44
C LEU A 220 -14.66 -33.40 31.06
N ALA A 221 -15.79 -32.83 30.65
CA ALA A 221 -17.10 -33.23 31.13
C ALA A 221 -17.40 -34.72 30.83
N ILE A 222 -17.05 -35.20 29.64
CA ILE A 222 -17.15 -36.63 29.28
C ILE A 222 -16.26 -37.48 30.19
N GLY A 223 -15.01 -37.07 30.41
CA GLY A 223 -14.07 -37.80 31.27
C GLY A 223 -14.47 -37.85 32.74
N LEU A 224 -15.19 -36.83 33.22
CA LEU A 224 -15.69 -36.74 34.59
C LEU A 224 -17.10 -37.35 34.76
N GLY A 225 -17.77 -37.73 33.68
CA GLY A 225 -19.17 -38.17 33.70
C GLY A 225 -20.17 -37.05 34.05
N ASP A 226 -19.74 -35.79 33.98
CA ASP A 226 -20.54 -34.62 34.34
C ASP A 226 -21.41 -34.18 33.16
N THR A 227 -22.68 -34.60 33.21
CA THR A 227 -23.66 -34.31 32.15
C THR A 227 -24.06 -32.84 32.15
N GLU A 228 -24.09 -32.17 33.31
CA GLU A 228 -24.45 -30.75 33.41
C GLU A 228 -23.39 -29.87 32.77
N LEU A 229 -22.12 -30.14 33.08
CA LEU A 229 -20.99 -29.42 32.49
C LEU A 229 -20.90 -29.62 30.97
N TYR A 230 -21.24 -30.82 30.48
CA TYR A 230 -21.28 -31.11 29.06
C TYR A 230 -22.35 -30.29 28.33
N ILE A 231 -23.56 -30.20 28.90
CA ILE A 231 -24.67 -29.41 28.35
C ILE A 231 -24.33 -27.92 28.37
N LEU A 232 -23.76 -27.42 29.47
CA LEU A 232 -23.36 -26.02 29.62
C LEU A 232 -22.28 -25.62 28.60
N ALA A 233 -21.28 -26.48 28.39
CA ALA A 233 -20.27 -26.28 27.35
C ALA A 233 -20.87 -26.30 25.93
N GLY A 234 -21.90 -27.14 25.70
CA GLY A 234 -22.66 -27.15 24.45
C GLY A 234 -23.40 -25.84 24.18
N MET A 235 -24.05 -25.27 25.20
CA MET A 235 -24.71 -23.96 25.11
C MET A 235 -23.71 -22.83 24.88
N ALA A 236 -22.57 -22.85 25.59
CA ALA A 236 -21.49 -21.89 25.40
C ALA A 236 -20.93 -21.95 23.96
N ALA A 237 -20.79 -23.14 23.38
CA ALA A 237 -20.36 -23.31 21.99
C ALA A 237 -21.35 -22.68 21.00
N ALA A 238 -22.65 -22.87 21.21
CA ALA A 238 -23.69 -22.29 20.37
C ALA A 238 -23.67 -20.74 20.44
N LEU A 239 -23.54 -20.18 21.64
CA LEU A 239 -23.42 -18.74 21.85
C LEU A 239 -22.16 -18.18 21.18
N PHE A 240 -21.02 -18.85 21.37
CA PHE A 240 -19.75 -18.48 20.76
C PHE A 240 -19.81 -18.46 19.23
N LEU A 241 -20.43 -19.48 18.61
CA LEU A 241 -20.61 -19.52 17.16
C LEU A 241 -21.53 -18.41 16.65
N SER A 242 -22.58 -18.07 17.39
CA SER A 242 -23.48 -16.96 17.05
C SER A 242 -22.75 -15.61 17.12
N LEU A 243 -22.06 -15.33 18.23
CA LEU A 243 -21.23 -14.12 18.40
C LEU A 243 -20.15 -14.01 17.32
N ARG A 244 -19.44 -15.12 17.04
CA ARG A 244 -18.47 -15.18 15.95
C ARG A 244 -19.12 -14.79 14.62
N PHE A 245 -20.28 -15.34 14.28
CA PHE A 245 -20.96 -15.03 13.03
C PHE A 245 -21.29 -13.53 12.91
N PHE A 246 -21.81 -12.90 13.95
CA PHE A 246 -22.14 -11.47 13.93
C PHE A 246 -20.90 -10.57 13.88
N LEU A 247 -19.86 -10.88 14.65
CA LEU A 247 -18.62 -10.09 14.66
C LEU A 247 -17.87 -10.17 13.32
N PHE A 248 -17.74 -11.36 12.73
CA PHE A 248 -17.05 -11.52 11.44
C PHE A 248 -17.89 -11.04 10.24
N LYS A 249 -19.22 -11.10 10.31
CA LYS A 249 -20.09 -10.51 9.27
C LYS A 249 -20.18 -8.99 9.36
N GLY A 250 -20.07 -8.42 10.57
CA GLY A 250 -19.95 -6.98 10.79
C GLY A 250 -18.62 -6.40 10.31
N ALA A 251 -17.52 -7.14 10.48
CA ALA A 251 -16.20 -6.77 9.98
C ALA A 251 -16.08 -6.82 8.45
N GLY A 252 -16.92 -7.60 7.76
CA GLY A 252 -16.92 -7.73 6.30
C GLY A 252 -17.67 -6.64 5.52
N LYS A 253 -18.30 -5.67 6.20
CA LYS A 253 -19.03 -4.55 5.56
C LYS A 253 -18.32 -3.19 5.60
N ALA A 254 -17.07 -3.16 6.10
CA ALA A 254 -16.19 -2.01 6.00
C ALA A 254 -15.09 -2.30 4.97
N ASN A 255 -15.46 -2.40 3.71
CA ASN A 255 -14.56 -2.38 2.54
C ASN A 255 -15.21 -1.53 1.47
#